data_AF-Q8VHY5-F1
#
_entry.id   AF-Q8VHY5-F1
#
_cell.length_a   1.000
_cell.length_b   1.000
_cell.length_c   1.000
_cell.angle_alpha   90.00
_cell.angle_beta   90.00
_cell.angle_gamma   90.00
#
_symmetry.space_group_name_H-M   'P 1'
#
loop_
_entity.id
_entity.type
_entity.pdbx_description
1 polymer ?
#
loop_
_entity_poly.entity_id
_entity_poly.type
_entity_poly.pdbx_seq_one_letter_code
_entity_poly.pdbx_strand_id
1 'polypeptide(L)'
;MSGECQSPDCPGTRAEFFFKCGAHPTSDKDTSVALNLITNNSRSIPCIACTDVRNPVLVFQCNHRHVICLDCFHLYCVTRLNDRQFVHDAQLGYSLPCVVRFLPGLQGSIP
;
A
#
# COMPACT_ATOMS: atom_id res chain seq x y z
N MET A 1 1.79 -15.90 15.00
CA MET A 1 2.13 -17.11 14.24
C MET A 1 3.34 -17.75 14.92
N SER A 2 3.25 -19.04 15.19
CA SER A 2 4.30 -19.83 15.85
C SER A 2 4.57 -21.10 15.05
N GLY A 3 5.74 -21.68 15.25
CA GLY A 3 6.17 -22.93 14.61
C GLY A 3 7.29 -23.56 15.43
N GLU A 4 7.99 -24.53 14.85
CA GLU A 4 9.18 -25.14 15.46
C GLU A 4 10.38 -24.98 14.54
N CYS A 5 11.47 -24.42 15.07
CA CYS A 5 12.71 -24.26 14.33
C CYS A 5 13.35 -25.64 14.07
N GLN A 6 13.71 -25.90 12.81
CA GLN A 6 14.30 -27.17 12.40
C GLN A 6 15.83 -27.23 12.63
N SER A 7 16.43 -26.16 13.16
CA SER A 7 17.85 -26.18 13.54
C SER A 7 18.05 -27.03 14.80
N PRO A 8 19.08 -27.89 14.84
CA PRO A 8 19.38 -28.69 16.03
C PRO A 8 19.62 -27.80 17.24
N ASP A 9 19.12 -28.23 18.40
CA ASP A 9 19.24 -27.56 19.69
C ASP A 9 18.68 -26.11 19.74
N CYS A 10 17.75 -25.77 18.83
CA CYS A 10 17.10 -24.47 18.80
C CYS A 10 15.67 -24.54 19.35
N PRO A 11 15.38 -23.98 20.54
CA PRO A 11 14.02 -23.93 21.10
C PRO A 11 13.15 -22.83 20.46
N GLY A 12 13.55 -22.31 19.30
CA GLY A 12 12.90 -21.18 18.65
C GLY A 12 11.50 -21.54 18.14
N THR A 13 10.48 -20.84 18.64
CA THR A 13 9.08 -21.07 18.26
C THR A 13 8.42 -19.89 17.54
N ARG A 14 9.14 -18.78 17.40
CA ARG A 14 8.66 -17.55 16.77
C ARG A 14 9.13 -17.47 15.33
N ALA A 15 8.17 -17.27 14.41
CA ALA A 15 8.48 -16.95 13.02
C ALA A 15 8.73 -15.45 12.84
N GLU A 16 9.78 -15.12 12.11
CA GLU A 16 10.09 -13.75 11.66
C GLU A 16 9.96 -13.70 10.14
N PHE A 17 9.15 -12.75 9.65
CA PHE A 17 8.87 -12.59 8.22
C PHE A 17 9.64 -11.41 7.67
N PHE A 18 10.26 -11.60 6.52
CA PHE A 18 10.92 -10.56 5.75
C PHE A 18 10.64 -10.79 4.26
N PHE A 19 10.87 -9.76 3.46
CA PHE A 19 10.68 -9.80 2.00
C PHE A 19 12.01 -9.54 1.30
N LYS A 20 12.15 -10.06 0.09
CA LYS A 20 13.28 -9.82 -0.81
C LYS A 20 12.74 -9.36 -2.17
N CYS A 21 13.57 -8.68 -2.96
CA CYS A 21 13.23 -8.36 -4.34
C CYS A 21 13.16 -9.64 -5.19
N GLY A 22 12.07 -9.83 -5.91
CA GLY A 22 11.87 -10.99 -6.79
C GLY A 22 12.39 -10.80 -8.23
N ALA A 23 12.91 -9.62 -8.57
CA ALA A 23 13.31 -9.29 -9.95
C ALA A 23 14.76 -9.70 -10.28
N HIS A 24 15.57 -10.03 -9.28
CA HIS A 24 16.97 -10.41 -9.45
C HIS A 24 17.43 -11.33 -8.32
N PRO A 25 18.55 -12.06 -8.49
CA PRO A 25 19.17 -12.80 -7.40
C PRO A 25 19.48 -11.89 -6.20
N THR A 26 19.25 -12.40 -4.99
CA THR A 26 19.45 -11.68 -3.73
C THR A 26 20.13 -12.58 -2.69
N SER A 27 21.00 -12.01 -1.86
CA SER A 27 21.58 -12.69 -0.71
C SER A 27 20.59 -12.76 0.46
N ASP A 28 20.94 -13.46 1.54
CA ASP A 28 20.08 -13.55 2.73
C ASP A 28 19.98 -12.25 3.53
N LYS A 29 20.93 -11.34 3.35
CA LYS A 29 20.92 -10.03 4.01
C LYS A 29 20.16 -8.96 3.21
N ASP A 30 19.84 -9.25 1.95
CA ASP A 30 19.18 -8.30 1.06
C ASP A 30 17.66 -8.32 1.30
N THR A 31 17.22 -7.56 2.30
CA THR A 31 15.80 -7.40 2.63
C THR A 31 15.18 -6.20 1.92
N SER A 32 13.88 -6.26 1.67
CA SER A 32 13.08 -5.21 1.04
C SER A 32 11.84 -4.93 1.88
N VAL A 33 11.38 -3.68 1.85
CA VAL A 33 10.16 -3.28 2.56
C VAL A 33 8.94 -3.81 1.80
N ALA A 34 8.00 -4.42 2.53
CA ALA A 34 6.74 -4.85 1.96
C ALA A 34 5.81 -3.65 1.72
N LEU A 35 5.40 -3.46 0.46
CA LEU A 35 4.41 -2.45 0.11
C LEU A 35 3.00 -3.01 0.29
N ASN A 36 2.58 -3.16 1.55
CA ASN A 36 1.36 -3.88 1.96
C ASN A 36 0.04 -3.29 1.42
N LEU A 37 0.05 -2.05 0.94
CA LEU A 37 -1.13 -1.43 0.33
C LEU A 37 -1.23 -1.71 -1.18
N ILE A 38 -0.12 -2.10 -1.81
CA ILE A 38 -0.09 -2.47 -3.23
C ILE A 38 -0.59 -3.90 -3.36
N THR A 39 -1.66 -4.08 -4.12
CA THR A 39 -2.38 -5.34 -4.26
C THR A 39 -2.53 -5.69 -5.74
N ASN A 40 -2.47 -6.98 -6.06
CA ASN A 40 -2.84 -7.48 -7.38
C ASN A 40 -4.34 -7.23 -7.63
N ASN A 41 -4.68 -6.60 -8.75
CA ASN A 41 -6.06 -6.28 -9.13
C ASN A 41 -6.78 -7.45 -9.80
N SER A 42 -6.82 -8.60 -9.14
CA SER A 42 -7.45 -9.82 -9.67
C SER A 42 -8.96 -9.70 -9.87
N ARG A 43 -9.60 -8.68 -9.27
CA ARG A 43 -11.03 -8.39 -9.38
C ARG A 43 -11.35 -7.32 -10.43
N SER A 44 -10.35 -6.85 -11.18
CA SER A 44 -10.53 -5.84 -12.24
C SER A 44 -11.24 -4.57 -11.75
N ILE A 45 -10.95 -4.14 -10.52
CA ILE A 45 -11.57 -2.94 -9.93
C ILE A 45 -11.00 -1.70 -10.65
N PRO A 46 -11.85 -0.80 -11.17
CA PRO A 46 -11.39 0.40 -11.85
C PRO A 46 -10.77 1.40 -10.88
N CYS A 47 -9.79 2.17 -11.36
CA CYS A 47 -9.19 3.27 -10.62
C CYS A 47 -10.24 4.35 -10.31
N ILE A 48 -10.28 4.83 -9.07
CA ILE A 48 -11.22 5.89 -8.67
C ILE A 48 -11.00 7.23 -9.37
N ALA A 49 -9.81 7.48 -9.90
CA ALA A 49 -9.47 8.76 -10.54
C ALA A 49 -9.66 8.72 -12.07
N CYS A 50 -9.10 7.71 -12.74
CA CYS A 50 -9.14 7.63 -14.21
C CYS A 50 -10.13 6.59 -14.75
N THR A 51 -10.80 5.81 -13.90
CA THR A 51 -11.74 4.73 -14.27
C THR A 51 -11.13 3.55 -15.04
N ASP A 52 -9.85 3.61 -15.42
CA ASP A 52 -9.13 2.48 -16.03
C ASP A 52 -8.95 1.31 -15.07
N VAL A 53 -8.98 0.09 -15.61
CA VAL A 53 -8.54 -1.12 -14.91
C VAL A 53 -7.04 -1.32 -15.12
N ARG A 54 -6.25 -1.26 -14.04
CA ARG A 54 -4.78 -1.45 -14.05
C ARG A 54 -4.37 -2.53 -13.06
N ASN A 55 -3.16 -3.05 -13.20
CA ASN A 55 -2.55 -3.99 -12.26
C ASN A 55 -1.05 -3.74 -12.15
N PRO A 56 -0.47 -3.66 -10.93
CA PRO A 56 -1.14 -3.66 -9.62
C PRO A 56 -1.85 -2.33 -9.30
N VAL A 57 -2.60 -2.32 -8.20
CA VAL A 57 -3.31 -1.13 -7.68
C VAL A 57 -2.99 -0.90 -6.22
N LEU A 58 -3.15 0.33 -5.74
CA LEU A 58 -3.07 0.66 -4.33
C LEU A 58 -4.48 0.68 -3.71
N VAL A 59 -4.64 0.02 -2.56
CA VAL A 59 -5.90 -0.04 -1.81
C VAL A 59 -5.73 0.74 -0.51
N PHE A 60 -6.46 1.85 -0.36
CA PHE A 60 -6.43 2.64 0.86
C PHE A 60 -7.08 1.91 2.04
N GLN A 61 -6.57 2.13 3.26
CA GLN A 61 -7.13 1.56 4.51
C GLN A 61 -8.33 2.34 5.07
N CYS A 62 -9.13 2.95 4.20
CA CYS A 62 -10.40 3.58 4.59
C CYS A 62 -11.53 2.53 4.62
N ASN A 63 -12.67 2.85 5.24
CA ASN A 63 -13.80 1.91 5.40
C ASN A 63 -14.26 1.28 4.07
N HIS A 64 -14.28 2.06 2.98
CA HIS A 64 -14.69 1.58 1.65
C HIS A 64 -13.56 0.96 0.83
N ARG A 65 -12.34 0.90 1.37
CA ARG A 65 -11.15 0.36 0.70
C ARG A 65 -10.97 0.87 -0.73
N HIS A 66 -11.04 2.20 -0.91
CA HIS A 66 -10.93 2.82 -2.25
C HIS A 66 -9.65 2.39 -2.97
N VAL A 67 -9.79 2.18 -4.28
CA VAL A 67 -8.73 1.66 -5.16
C VAL A 67 -8.25 2.74 -6.12
N ILE A 68 -6.93 2.88 -6.26
CA ILE A 68 -6.29 3.82 -7.18
C ILE A 68 -5.15 3.10 -7.94
N CYS A 69 -5.00 3.36 -9.24
CA CYS A 69 -3.84 2.85 -9.98
C CYS A 69 -2.55 3.58 -9.56
N LEU A 70 -1.39 2.97 -9.81
CA LEU A 70 -0.11 3.54 -9.37
C LEU A 70 0.23 4.87 -10.06
N ASP A 71 -0.15 5.04 -11.33
CA ASP A 71 0.08 6.28 -12.08
C ASP A 71 -0.71 7.45 -11.46
N CYS A 72 -2.01 7.24 -11.19
CA CYS A 72 -2.85 8.24 -10.52
C CYS A 72 -2.41 8.48 -9.08
N PHE A 73 -1.90 7.45 -8.38
CA PHE A 73 -1.36 7.61 -7.05
C PHE A 73 -0.10 8.49 -7.04
N HIS A 74 0.82 8.29 -7.99
CA HIS A 74 1.99 9.14 -8.15
C HIS A 74 1.59 10.60 -8.41
N LEU A 75 0.66 10.82 -9.34
CA LEU A 75 0.15 12.17 -9.63
C LEU A 75 -0.49 12.80 -8.38
N TYR A 76 -1.32 12.05 -7.66
CA TYR A 76 -1.93 12.51 -6.40
C TYR A 76 -0.87 12.96 -5.38
N CYS A 77 0.19 12.15 -5.18
CA CYS A 77 1.27 12.48 -4.26
C CYS A 77 2.02 13.76 -4.69
N VAL A 78 2.38 13.88 -5.97
CA VAL A 78 3.11 15.03 -6.49
C VAL A 78 2.28 16.32 -6.40
N THR A 79 1.01 16.27 -6.81
CA THR A 79 0.10 17.42 -6.69
C THR A 79 -0.01 17.89 -5.24
N ARG A 80 -0.23 16.96 -4.29
CA ARG A 80 -0.35 17.33 -2.87
C ARG A 80 0.96 17.81 -2.26
N LEU A 81 2.10 17.35 -2.77
CA LEU A 81 3.40 17.83 -2.33
C LEU A 81 3.62 19.27 -2.78
N ASN A 82 3.32 19.57 -4.05
CA ASN A 82 3.41 20.92 -4.61
C ASN A 82 2.48 21.91 -3.89
N ASP A 83 1.25 21.48 -3.57
CA ASP A 83 0.26 22.30 -2.89
C ASP A 83 0.45 22.35 -1.36
N ARG A 84 1.46 21.64 -0.82
CA ARG A 84 1.74 21.51 0.62
C ARG A 84 0.56 20.98 1.43
N GLN A 85 -0.18 20.03 0.87
CA GLN A 85 -1.41 19.46 1.42
C GLN A 85 -1.21 18.07 2.06
N PHE A 86 0.02 17.75 2.47
CA PHE A 86 0.28 16.58 3.29
C PHE A 86 -0.28 16.79 4.70
N VAL A 87 -0.83 15.73 5.27
CA VAL A 87 -1.40 15.76 6.62
C VAL A 87 -0.32 15.28 7.59
N HIS A 88 -0.02 16.10 8.60
CA HIS A 88 0.88 15.71 9.68
C HIS A 88 0.13 14.89 10.74
N ASP A 89 0.60 13.68 10.98
CA ASP A 89 0.23 12.85 12.11
C ASP A 89 1.38 12.84 13.13
N ALA A 90 1.06 13.00 14.42
CA ALA A 90 2.08 13.14 15.47
C ALA A 90 2.94 11.89 15.69
N GLN A 91 2.46 10.70 15.29
CA GLN A 91 3.19 9.44 15.46
C GLN A 91 3.76 8.92 14.13
N LEU A 92 3.06 9.16 13.01
CA LEU A 92 3.44 8.65 11.69
C LEU A 92 4.23 9.67 10.85
N GLY A 93 4.18 10.95 11.19
CA GLY A 93 4.75 12.04 10.40
C GLY A 93 3.83 12.52 9.29
N TYR A 94 4.38 12.99 8.17
CA TYR A 94 3.60 13.50 7.05
C TYR A 94 3.11 12.37 6.14
N SER A 95 1.80 12.30 5.90
CA SER A 95 1.19 11.29 5.05
C SER A 95 0.00 11.84 4.27
N LEU A 96 -0.59 11.01 3.41
CA LEU A 96 -1.76 11.32 2.62
C LEU A 96 -2.91 10.35 2.95
N PRO A 97 -4.11 10.85 3.24
CA PRO A 97 -5.27 9.99 3.41
C PRO A 97 -5.83 9.55 2.04
N CYS A 98 -6.92 8.81 2.08
CA CYS A 98 -7.66 8.44 0.87
C CYS A 98 -8.09 9.68 0.07
N VAL A 99 -7.92 9.61 -1.26
CA VAL A 99 -8.24 10.69 -2.21
C VAL A 99 -9.68 11.21 -2.09
N VAL A 100 -10.65 10.35 -1.72
CA VAL A 100 -12.07 10.72 -1.59
C VAL A 100 -12.32 11.69 -0.42
N ARG A 101 -11.51 11.65 0.65
CA ARG A 101 -11.65 12.60 1.77
C ARG A 101 -11.35 14.04 1.36
N PHE A 102 -10.78 14.26 0.18
CA PHE A 102 -10.33 15.58 -0.28
C PHE A 102 -10.90 16.00 -1.64
N LEU A 103 -11.83 15.24 -2.22
CA LEU A 103 -12.58 15.68 -3.39
C LEU A 103 -13.89 16.32 -2.93
N PRO A 104 -14.03 17.67 -2.97
CA PRO A 104 -15.26 18.38 -2.62
C PRO A 104 -16.36 18.19 -3.69
N GLY A 105 -16.63 16.94 -4.07
CA GLY A 105 -17.59 16.56 -5.11
C GLY A 105 -17.96 15.06 -5.14
N LEU A 106 -17.37 14.21 -4.30
CA LEU A 106 -17.71 12.77 -4.21
C LEU A 106 -18.37 12.39 -2.88
N GLN A 107 -18.79 13.36 -2.05
CA GLN A 107 -19.63 13.10 -0.88
C GLN A 107 -21.11 12.84 -1.24
N GLY A 108 -21.47 12.91 -2.53
CA GLY A 108 -22.80 12.59 -3.02
C GLY A 108 -22.73 11.52 -4.12
N SER A 109 -23.60 10.52 -4.00
CA SER A 109 -23.92 9.49 -5.01
C SER A 109 -22.86 8.45 -5.34
N ILE A 110 -22.83 7.37 -4.55
CA ILE A 110 -23.04 6.01 -5.08
C ILE A 110 -23.90 5.27 -4.02
N PRO A 111 -25.02 4.61 -4.39
CA PRO A 111 -25.84 3.83 -3.45
C PRO A 111 -25.12 2.61 -2.87
#